data_AF-F9UJ16-F1
#
_entry.id   AF-F9UJ16-F1
#
_cell.length_a   1.000
_cell.length_b   1.000
_cell.length_c   1.000
_cell.angle_alpha   90.00
_cell.angle_beta   90.00
_cell.angle_gamma   90.00
#
_symmetry.space_group_name_H-M   'P 1'
#
loop_
_entity.id
_entity.type
_entity.pdbx_description
1 polymer ?
#
loop_
_entity_poly.entity_id
_entity_poly.type
_entity_poly.pdbx_seq_one_letter_code
_entity_poly.pdbx_strand_id
1 'polypeptide(L)'
;MVRRMKSELKLRWDGSRRFAERVVKHLEVPYTEEERQAHRALQTYSALRLKQATSDGERMAAEFVLKLLKKRLFSSPAAFGITLEKHIASVGRRAAASTAAVARDIEDFSDDYADDEAYELETGEVVGSVSQALSPISAEEQALLRQLSAYAAKTSLRPDSKARTLIDWLKQTLRPGGQWNQARVIIFTE
;
A
#
# COMPACT_ATOMS: atom_id res chain seq x y z
N MET A 1 -3.84 -28.07 30.03
CA MET A 1 -4.84 -27.65 29.03
C MET A 1 -4.49 -28.32 27.71
N VAL A 2 -5.42 -29.09 27.10
CA VAL A 2 -5.15 -29.77 25.81
C VAL A 2 -5.70 -28.90 24.67
N ARG A 3 -4.83 -28.40 23.80
CA ARG A 3 -5.21 -27.68 22.58
C ARG A 3 -5.28 -28.68 21.43
N ARG A 4 -6.42 -28.76 20.76
CA ARG A 4 -6.58 -29.55 19.52
C ARG A 4 -7.01 -28.64 18.38
N MET A 5 -6.38 -28.81 17.22
CA MET A 5 -6.69 -28.03 16.01
C MET A 5 -7.87 -28.65 15.25
N LYS A 6 -8.62 -27.82 14.52
CA LYS A 6 -9.70 -28.32 13.64
C LYS A 6 -9.20 -29.33 12.60
N SER A 7 -7.94 -29.20 12.18
CA SER A 7 -7.22 -30.11 11.30
C SER A 7 -6.92 -31.48 11.93
N GLU A 8 -6.97 -31.62 13.25
CA GLU A 8 -6.76 -32.89 13.97
C GLU A 8 -8.09 -33.62 14.23
N LEU A 9 -9.21 -32.91 14.12
CA LEU A 9 -10.57 -33.42 14.31
C LEU A 9 -11.31 -33.49 12.97
N LYS A 10 -10.66 -34.03 11.94
CA LYS A 10 -11.16 -33.99 10.55
C LYS A 10 -12.48 -34.74 10.38
N LEU A 11 -12.60 -35.92 10.99
CA LEU A 11 -13.73 -36.84 10.77
C LEU A 11 -14.61 -36.94 12.02
N ARG A 12 -15.90 -37.12 11.81
CA ARG A 12 -16.86 -37.63 12.79
C ARG A 12 -16.70 -39.15 12.90
N TRP A 13 -17.40 -39.73 13.87
CA TRP A 13 -17.41 -41.18 14.10
C TRP A 13 -17.95 -41.98 12.90
N ASP A 14 -18.83 -41.38 12.10
CA ASP A 14 -19.41 -41.95 10.88
C ASP A 14 -18.53 -41.80 9.63
N GLY A 15 -17.30 -41.28 9.78
CA GLY A 15 -16.37 -41.01 8.68
C GLY A 15 -16.65 -39.72 7.90
N SER A 16 -17.71 -38.97 8.21
CA SER A 16 -18.00 -37.67 7.57
C SER A 16 -17.06 -36.57 8.06
N ARG A 17 -16.76 -35.56 7.22
CA ARG A 17 -15.92 -34.43 7.63
C ARG A 17 -16.64 -33.54 8.64
N ARG A 18 -16.01 -33.30 9.80
CA ARG A 18 -16.52 -32.42 10.87
C ARG A 18 -16.46 -30.94 10.46
N PHE A 19 -15.44 -30.56 9.69
CA PHE A 19 -15.25 -29.20 9.18
C PHE A 19 -14.99 -29.24 7.67
N ALA A 20 -15.44 -28.19 6.97
CA ALA A 20 -15.07 -27.98 5.57
C ALA A 20 -13.54 -27.83 5.44
N GLU A 21 -13.01 -28.35 4.35
CA GLU A 21 -11.60 -28.21 4.03
C GLU A 21 -11.27 -26.76 3.69
N ARG A 22 -10.20 -26.24 4.30
CA ARG A 22 -9.68 -24.90 4.00
C ARG A 22 -8.70 -25.03 2.84
N VAL A 23 -9.04 -24.42 1.71
CA VAL A 23 -8.18 -24.33 0.54
C VAL A 23 -7.80 -22.88 0.34
N VAL A 24 -6.50 -22.60 0.38
CA VAL A 24 -5.97 -21.27 0.03
C VAL A 24 -5.88 -21.20 -1.49
N LYS A 25 -6.53 -20.19 -2.07
CA LYS A 25 -6.48 -19.91 -3.51
C LYS A 25 -6.02 -18.47 -3.70
N HIS A 26 -5.11 -18.28 -4.64
CA HIS A 26 -4.66 -16.94 -5.04
C HIS A 26 -5.61 -16.38 -6.10
N LEU A 27 -5.88 -15.08 -6.02
CA LEU A 27 -6.56 -14.35 -7.08
C LEU A 27 -5.50 -13.55 -7.84
N GLU A 28 -5.15 -14.01 -9.04
CA GLU A 28 -4.15 -13.34 -9.87
C GLU A 28 -4.71 -12.04 -10.46
N VAL A 29 -3.97 -10.95 -10.30
CA VAL A 29 -4.38 -9.62 -10.78
C VAL A 29 -3.51 -9.21 -11.97
N PRO A 30 -4.07 -9.10 -13.19
CA PRO A 30 -3.34 -8.59 -14.34
C PRO A 30 -3.30 -7.06 -14.31
N TYR A 31 -2.16 -6.50 -13.89
CA TYR A 31 -1.95 -5.05 -13.92
C TYR A 31 -1.89 -4.50 -15.34
N THR A 32 -2.56 -3.36 -15.53
CA THR A 32 -2.55 -2.57 -16.76
C THR A 32 -1.18 -1.97 -17.05
N GLU A 33 -0.92 -1.58 -18.30
CA GLU A 33 0.34 -0.91 -18.64
C GLU A 33 0.48 0.45 -17.94
N GLU A 34 -0.63 1.15 -17.70
CA GLU A 34 -0.62 2.42 -16.97
C GLU A 34 -0.16 2.25 -15.50
N GLU A 35 -0.65 1.22 -14.80
CA GLU A 35 -0.18 0.87 -13.44
C GLU A 35 1.30 0.46 -13.44
N ARG A 36 1.72 -0.32 -14.44
CA ARG A 36 3.14 -0.71 -14.58
C ARG A 36 4.03 0.50 -14.84
N GLN A 37 3.57 1.45 -15.65
CA GLN A 37 4.30 2.68 -15.93
C GLN A 37 4.44 3.54 -14.67
N ALA A 38 3.39 3.67 -13.85
CA ALA A 38 3.46 4.37 -12.57
C ALA A 38 4.48 3.70 -11.62
N HIS A 39 4.47 2.37 -11.53
CA HIS A 39 5.46 1.64 -10.74
C HIS A 39 6.90 1.86 -11.24
N ARG A 40 7.14 1.81 -12.56
CA ARG A 40 8.46 2.13 -13.13
C ARG A 40 8.88 3.57 -12.84
N ALA A 41 7.98 4.54 -12.96
CA ALA A 41 8.28 5.94 -12.64
C ALA A 41 8.64 6.11 -11.15
N LEU A 42 7.94 5.44 -10.25
CA LEU A 42 8.28 5.44 -8.82
C LEU A 42 9.63 4.76 -8.55
N GLN A 43 9.97 3.69 -9.27
CA GLN A 43 11.29 3.05 -9.18
C GLN A 43 12.41 3.99 -9.62
N THR A 44 12.24 4.68 -10.75
CA THR A 44 13.21 5.67 -11.23
C THR A 44 13.37 6.81 -10.22
N TYR A 45 12.26 7.33 -9.70
CA TYR A 45 12.28 8.37 -8.67
C TYR A 45 13.03 7.90 -7.41
N SER A 46 12.77 6.66 -6.97
CA SER A 46 13.44 6.05 -5.82
C SER A 46 14.96 5.98 -6.03
N ALA A 47 15.40 5.53 -7.20
CA ALA A 47 16.81 5.42 -7.53
C ALA A 47 17.50 6.79 -7.54
N LEU A 48 16.86 7.83 -8.08
CA LEU A 48 17.38 9.19 -8.10
C LEU A 48 17.49 9.76 -6.67
N ARG A 49 16.45 9.61 -5.84
CA ARG A 49 16.47 10.09 -4.45
C ARG A 49 17.59 9.46 -3.63
N LEU A 50 17.77 8.14 -3.73
CA LEU A 50 18.81 7.42 -2.99
C LEU A 50 20.22 7.77 -3.50
N LYS A 51 20.37 8.07 -4.79
CA LYS A 51 21.64 8.53 -5.36
C LYS A 51 22.01 9.94 -4.90
N GLN A 52 21.02 10.80 -4.64
CA GLN A 52 21.24 12.17 -4.18
C GLN A 52 21.44 12.29 -2.67
N ALA A 53 21.13 11.26 -1.89
CA ALA A 53 21.30 11.31 -0.44
C ALA A 53 22.78 11.54 -0.08
N THR A 54 23.02 12.61 0.68
CA THR A 54 24.37 13.09 1.03
C THR A 54 24.87 12.58 2.39
N SER A 55 23.97 12.02 3.20
CA SER A 55 24.26 11.47 4.52
C SER A 55 23.45 10.20 4.78
N ASP A 56 23.89 9.40 5.75
CA ASP A 56 23.16 8.19 6.17
C ASP A 56 21.77 8.52 6.72
N GLY A 57 21.63 9.64 7.45
CA GLY A 57 20.34 10.11 7.95
C GLY A 57 19.38 10.49 6.82
N GLU A 58 19.87 11.19 5.79
CA GLU A 58 19.06 11.50 4.60
C GLU A 58 18.70 10.24 3.80
N ARG A 59 19.62 9.27 3.70
CA ARG A 59 19.35 8.00 3.04
C ARG A 59 18.26 7.22 3.78
N MET A 60 18.34 7.11 5.11
CA MET A 60 17.32 6.45 5.92
C MET A 60 15.95 7.12 5.76
N ALA A 61 15.90 8.45 5.81
CA ALA A 61 14.69 9.23 5.58
C ALA A 61 14.10 8.97 4.18
N ALA A 62 14.95 8.93 3.15
CA ALA A 62 14.53 8.65 1.79
C ALA A 62 13.99 7.22 1.65
N GLU A 63 14.69 6.22 2.18
CA GLU A 63 14.25 4.82 2.16
C GLU A 63 12.89 4.63 2.84
N PHE A 64 12.68 5.31 3.97
CA PHE A 64 11.41 5.29 4.69
C PHE A 64 10.27 5.84 3.84
N VAL A 65 10.40 7.07 3.32
CA VAL A 65 9.36 7.70 2.51
C VAL A 65 9.09 6.90 1.23
N LEU A 66 10.14 6.40 0.57
CA LEU A 66 9.99 5.61 -0.66
C LEU A 66 9.32 4.25 -0.39
N LYS A 67 9.61 3.61 0.74
CA LYS A 67 8.93 2.39 1.19
C LYS A 67 7.45 2.65 1.40
N LEU A 68 7.09 3.74 2.08
CA LEU A 68 5.68 4.12 2.28
C LEU A 68 4.99 4.44 0.97
N LEU A 69 5.57 5.28 0.10
CA LEU A 69 5.00 5.56 -1.22
C LEU A 69 4.76 4.27 -2.03
N LYS A 70 5.67 3.31 -1.98
CA LYS A 70 5.51 2.02 -2.64
C LYS A 70 4.40 1.17 -2.02
N LYS A 71 4.32 1.08 -0.69
CA LYS A 71 3.21 0.40 0.02
C LYS A 71 1.86 1.01 -0.38
N ARG A 72 1.79 2.34 -0.37
CA ARG A 72 0.59 3.11 -0.71
C ARG A 72 0.18 2.92 -2.18
N LEU A 73 1.14 2.89 -3.11
CA LEU A 73 0.90 2.55 -4.52
C LEU A 73 0.26 1.16 -4.69
N PHE A 74 0.71 0.18 -3.90
CA PHE A 74 0.14 -1.16 -3.94
C PHE A 74 -1.19 -1.30 -3.21
N SER A 75 -1.47 -0.45 -2.22
CA SER A 75 -2.77 -0.38 -1.55
C SER A 75 -3.85 0.15 -2.50
N SER A 76 -3.79 1.43 -2.89
CA SER A 76 -4.72 2.02 -3.87
C SER A 76 -4.16 3.30 -4.50
N PRO A 77 -4.62 3.67 -5.71
CA PRO A 77 -4.20 4.94 -6.30
C PRO A 77 -4.58 6.17 -5.48
N ALA A 78 -5.69 6.10 -4.73
CA ALA A 78 -6.13 7.17 -3.83
C ALA A 78 -5.17 7.36 -2.64
N ALA A 79 -4.84 6.27 -1.93
CA ALA A 79 -3.90 6.29 -0.82
C ALA A 79 -2.49 6.74 -1.27
N PHE A 80 -2.08 6.30 -2.47
CA PHE A 80 -0.85 6.76 -3.10
C PHE A 80 -0.86 8.26 -3.37
N GLY A 81 -1.94 8.79 -3.95
CA GLY A 81 -2.09 10.21 -4.25
C GLY A 81 -1.98 11.09 -3.02
N ILE A 82 -2.70 10.75 -1.94
CA ILE A 82 -2.68 11.48 -0.66
C ILE A 82 -1.25 11.53 -0.10
N THR A 83 -0.58 10.37 -0.06
CA THR A 83 0.78 10.26 0.48
C THR A 83 1.79 11.02 -0.39
N LEU A 84 1.66 10.90 -1.72
CA LEU A 84 2.53 11.57 -2.69
C LEU A 84 2.40 13.09 -2.59
N GLU A 85 1.17 13.62 -2.43
CA GLU A 85 0.93 15.05 -2.28
C GLU A 85 1.60 15.60 -1.02
N LYS A 86 1.51 14.90 0.12
CA LYS A 86 2.21 15.27 1.37
C LYS A 86 3.71 15.31 1.17
N HIS A 87 4.27 14.31 0.48
CA HIS A 87 5.69 14.27 0.16
C HIS A 87 6.11 15.45 -0.73
N ILE A 88 5.41 15.70 -1.85
CA ILE A 88 5.69 16.81 -2.78
C ILE A 88 5.61 18.16 -2.06
N ALA A 89 4.62 18.33 -1.18
CA ALA A 89 4.44 19.56 -0.42
C ALA A 89 5.55 19.80 0.62
N SER A 90 6.31 18.77 1.00
CA SER A 90 7.26 18.85 2.13
C SER A 90 8.72 18.71 1.70
N VAL A 91 8.99 17.96 0.63
CA VAL A 91 10.35 17.67 0.15
C VAL A 91 11.14 18.94 -0.16
N GLY A 92 12.38 19.01 0.32
CA GLY A 92 13.27 20.15 0.07
C GLY A 92 12.93 21.43 0.84
N ARG A 93 11.85 21.46 1.63
CA ARG A 93 11.46 22.61 2.47
C ARG A 93 12.20 22.60 3.82
N ARG A 94 13.53 22.44 3.79
CA ARG A 94 14.41 22.29 4.97
C ARG A 94 13.88 23.05 6.19
N ALA A 95 13.19 22.33 7.07
CA ALA A 95 13.04 22.76 8.44
C ALA A 95 14.33 22.39 9.18
N ALA A 96 14.66 23.09 10.27
CA ALA A 96 15.75 22.72 11.17
C ALA A 96 15.46 21.42 11.95
N ALA A 97 14.75 20.45 11.33
CA ALA A 97 14.52 19.15 11.90
C ALA A 97 15.86 18.43 12.01
N SER A 98 16.32 18.24 13.25
CA SER A 98 17.53 17.46 13.51
C SER A 98 17.35 16.03 13.01
N THR A 99 18.43 15.38 12.59
CA THR A 99 18.46 13.94 12.26
C THR A 99 17.87 13.07 13.37
N ALA A 100 18.01 13.48 14.64
CA ALA A 100 17.44 12.79 15.79
C ALA A 100 15.91 12.93 15.94
N ALA A 101 15.29 13.96 15.36
CA ALA A 101 13.82 14.05 15.31
C ALA A 101 13.28 13.10 14.24
N VAL A 102 13.89 13.11 13.05
CA VAL A 102 13.51 12.23 11.94
C VAL A 102 13.64 10.75 12.31
N ALA A 103 14.72 10.36 12.99
CA ALA A 103 14.91 8.99 13.43
C ALA A 103 13.82 8.54 14.44
N ARG A 104 13.41 9.43 15.34
CA ARG A 104 12.31 9.16 16.29
C ARG A 104 10.97 9.02 15.57
N ASP A 105 10.63 9.93 14.67
CA ASP A 105 9.39 9.84 13.88
C ASP A 105 9.32 8.52 13.08
N ILE A 106 10.46 8.04 12.57
CA ILE A 106 10.56 6.76 11.85
C ILE A 106 10.41 5.56 12.82
N GLU A 107 10.98 5.64 14.01
CA GLU A 107 10.93 4.57 15.03
C GLU A 107 9.55 4.45 15.68
N ASP A 108 8.89 5.58 15.91
CA ASP A 108 7.56 5.66 16.52
C ASP A 108 6.45 5.24 15.54
N PHE A 109 6.68 5.37 14.22
CA PHE A 109 5.72 4.97 13.20
C PHE A 109 5.49 3.44 13.20
N SER A 110 4.25 3.04 13.47
CA SER A 110 3.78 1.66 13.34
C SER A 110 3.04 1.46 12.02
N ASP A 111 2.76 0.22 11.64
CA ASP A 111 1.80 -0.11 10.57
C ASP A 111 0.59 -0.90 11.14
N ASP A 112 0.53 -1.08 12.46
CA ASP A 112 -0.44 -1.93 13.17
C ASP A 112 -1.50 -1.07 13.89
N TYR A 113 -2.37 -0.43 13.10
CA TYR A 113 -3.49 0.38 13.61
C TYR A 113 -4.79 -0.38 13.51
N ALA A 114 -5.63 -0.22 14.54
CA ALA A 114 -7.01 -0.71 14.53
C ALA A 114 -8.00 0.29 13.90
N ASP A 115 -7.56 1.52 13.63
CA ASP A 115 -8.38 2.61 13.08
C ASP A 115 -7.70 3.16 11.82
N ASP A 116 -8.38 2.98 10.69
CA ASP A 116 -7.92 3.43 9.38
C ASP A 116 -7.73 4.95 9.32
N GLU A 117 -8.60 5.73 9.96
CA GLU A 117 -8.51 7.20 9.94
C GLU A 117 -7.27 7.67 10.69
N ALA A 118 -6.96 7.03 11.83
CA ALA A 118 -5.75 7.30 12.59
C ALA A 118 -4.50 6.95 11.78
N TYR A 119 -4.48 5.80 11.11
CA TYR A 119 -3.36 5.40 10.25
C TYR A 119 -3.15 6.37 9.08
N GLU A 120 -4.22 6.84 8.43
CA GLU A 120 -4.13 7.81 7.34
C GLU A 120 -3.55 9.15 7.81
N LEU A 121 -4.00 9.64 8.96
CA LEU A 121 -3.51 10.87 9.57
C LEU A 121 -2.02 10.77 9.88
N GLU A 122 -1.63 9.76 10.65
CA GLU A 122 -0.25 9.58 11.11
C GLU A 122 0.71 9.35 9.94
N THR A 123 0.31 8.53 8.96
CA THR A 123 1.11 8.36 7.75
C THR A 123 1.35 9.70 7.04
N GLY A 124 0.33 10.56 6.95
CA GLY A 124 0.46 11.88 6.34
C GLY A 124 1.41 12.80 7.11
N GLU A 125 1.37 12.77 8.45
CA GLU A 125 2.23 13.55 9.33
C GLU A 125 3.69 13.09 9.25
N VAL A 126 3.94 11.79 9.41
CA VAL A 126 5.31 11.23 9.38
C VAL A 126 5.92 11.40 7.99
N VAL A 127 5.17 11.15 6.91
CA VAL A 127 5.67 11.41 5.55
C VAL A 127 6.00 12.89 5.36
N GLY A 128 5.15 13.80 5.86
CA GLY A 128 5.42 15.23 5.83
C GLY A 128 6.72 15.58 6.56
N SER A 129 6.85 15.17 7.82
CA SER A 129 8.01 15.43 8.67
C SER A 129 9.31 14.88 8.07
N VAL A 130 9.34 13.58 7.75
CA VAL A 130 10.53 12.90 7.22
C VAL A 130 10.94 13.49 5.85
N SER A 131 9.97 13.90 5.03
CA SER A 131 10.26 14.51 3.72
C SER A 131 10.97 15.86 3.82
N GLN A 132 10.76 16.62 4.90
CA GLN A 132 11.43 17.93 5.08
C GLN A 132 12.95 17.79 5.28
N ALA A 133 13.40 16.64 5.76
CA ALA A 133 14.82 16.34 5.94
C ALA A 133 15.55 16.02 4.63
N LEU A 134 14.81 15.79 3.55
CA LEU A 134 15.36 15.44 2.25
C LEU A 134 15.87 16.68 1.51
N SER A 135 16.97 16.51 0.77
CA SER A 135 17.49 17.56 -0.11
C SER A 135 16.46 17.97 -1.17
N PRO A 136 16.56 19.21 -1.69
CA PRO A 136 15.72 19.68 -2.79
C PRO A 136 15.72 18.74 -3.99
N ILE A 137 14.57 18.64 -4.65
CA ILE A 137 14.39 17.81 -5.83
C ILE A 137 15.03 18.46 -7.07
N SER A 138 15.63 17.62 -7.92
CA SER A 138 16.09 17.97 -9.26
C SER A 138 14.95 18.15 -10.25
N ALA A 139 15.24 18.72 -11.43
CA ALA A 139 14.26 18.87 -12.50
C ALA A 139 13.73 17.52 -13.02
N GLU A 140 14.57 16.48 -13.05
CA GLU A 140 14.19 15.12 -13.46
C GLU A 140 13.23 14.47 -12.45
N GLU A 141 13.57 14.56 -11.16
CA GLU A 141 12.69 14.10 -10.07
C GLU A 141 11.35 14.84 -10.09
N GLN A 142 11.36 16.15 -10.32
CA GLN A 142 10.15 16.94 -10.40
C GLN A 142 9.25 16.50 -11.58
N ALA A 143 9.84 16.11 -12.71
CA ALA A 143 9.08 15.57 -13.83
C ALA A 143 8.44 14.22 -13.50
N LEU A 144 9.16 13.33 -12.81
CA LEU A 144 8.62 12.05 -12.34
C LEU A 144 7.49 12.24 -11.33
N LEU A 145 7.65 13.15 -10.37
CA LEU A 145 6.61 13.47 -9.39
C LEU A 145 5.35 14.01 -10.07
N ARG A 146 5.48 14.90 -11.07
CA ARG A 146 4.33 15.36 -11.87
C ARG A 146 3.64 14.21 -12.61
N GLN A 147 4.40 13.28 -13.20
CA GLN A 147 3.84 12.11 -13.86
C GLN A 147 3.06 11.22 -12.87
N LEU A 148 3.63 10.97 -11.69
CA LEU A 148 3.00 10.18 -10.63
C LEU A 148 1.74 10.86 -10.07
N SER A 149 1.75 12.18 -9.89
CA SER A 149 0.57 12.95 -9.46
C SER A 149 -0.54 12.90 -10.50
N ALA A 150 -0.20 13.03 -11.79
CA ALA A 150 -1.18 12.92 -12.88
C ALA A 150 -1.81 11.52 -12.94
N TYR A 151 -1.00 10.47 -12.77
CA TYR A 151 -1.47 9.10 -12.66
C TYR A 151 -2.44 8.93 -11.49
N ALA A 152 -2.06 9.38 -10.29
CA ALA A 152 -2.90 9.28 -9.10
C ALA A 152 -4.24 10.01 -9.31
N ALA A 153 -4.21 11.29 -9.69
CA ALA A 153 -5.42 12.08 -9.91
C ALA A 153 -6.39 11.44 -10.92
N LYS A 154 -5.86 10.84 -12.00
CA LYS A 154 -6.66 10.15 -13.02
C LYS A 154 -7.30 8.85 -12.51
N THR A 155 -6.62 8.13 -11.62
CA THR A 155 -6.98 6.75 -11.24
C THR A 155 -7.66 6.63 -9.87
N SER A 156 -7.50 7.61 -8.97
CA SER A 156 -8.06 7.58 -7.60
C SER A 156 -9.58 7.43 -7.53
N LEU A 157 -10.31 7.87 -8.57
CA LEU A 157 -11.79 7.78 -8.62
C LEU A 157 -12.31 6.58 -9.42
N ARG A 158 -11.43 5.64 -9.79
CA ARG A 158 -11.78 4.49 -10.64
C ARG A 158 -11.35 3.19 -9.96
N PRO A 159 -12.08 2.09 -10.15
CA PRO A 159 -11.61 0.78 -9.71
C PRO A 159 -10.27 0.45 -10.36
N ASP A 160 -9.26 0.14 -9.55
CA ASP A 160 -7.95 -0.35 -9.99
C ASP A 160 -8.04 -1.82 -10.43
N SER A 161 -6.93 -2.40 -10.91
CA SER A 161 -6.94 -3.80 -11.37
C SER A 161 -7.35 -4.77 -10.27
N LYS A 162 -6.96 -4.53 -9.01
CA LYS A 162 -7.31 -5.39 -7.86
C LYS A 162 -8.82 -5.39 -7.62
N ALA A 163 -9.42 -4.20 -7.54
CA ALA A 163 -10.85 -4.03 -7.35
C ALA A 163 -11.66 -4.65 -8.51
N ARG A 164 -11.22 -4.44 -9.77
CA ARG A 164 -11.88 -5.04 -10.94
C ARG A 164 -11.83 -6.56 -10.89
N THR A 165 -10.65 -7.15 -10.66
CA THR A 165 -10.50 -8.60 -10.57
C THR A 165 -11.34 -9.19 -9.44
N LEU A 166 -11.38 -8.55 -8.26
CA LEU A 166 -12.23 -8.99 -7.15
C LEU A 166 -13.72 -8.93 -7.52
N ILE A 167 -14.18 -7.82 -8.11
CA ILE A 167 -15.58 -7.65 -8.52
C ILE A 167 -15.97 -8.70 -9.58
N ASP A 168 -15.10 -8.96 -10.55
CA ASP A 168 -15.36 -9.94 -11.60
C ASP A 168 -15.39 -11.36 -11.03
N TRP A 169 -14.48 -11.69 -10.11
CA TRP A 169 -14.50 -12.94 -9.37
C TRP A 169 -15.78 -13.11 -8.54
N LEU A 170 -16.25 -12.06 -7.87
CA LEU A 170 -17.51 -12.07 -7.11
C LEU A 170 -18.71 -12.31 -8.03
N LYS A 171 -18.77 -11.65 -9.19
CA LYS A 171 -19.84 -11.86 -10.18
C LYS A 171 -19.85 -13.30 -10.69
N GLN A 172 -18.69 -13.85 -11.03
CA GLN A 172 -18.58 -15.23 -11.50
C GLN A 172 -18.96 -16.25 -10.41
N THR A 173 -18.59 -15.98 -9.16
CA THR A 173 -18.76 -16.92 -8.04
C THR A 173 -20.14 -16.84 -7.39
N LEU A 174 -20.67 -15.64 -7.18
CA LEU A 174 -21.92 -15.42 -6.44
C LEU A 174 -23.11 -15.14 -7.36
N ARG A 175 -22.86 -14.65 -8.58
CA ARG A 175 -23.90 -14.22 -9.52
C ARG A 175 -23.76 -14.81 -10.93
N PRO A 176 -23.55 -16.14 -11.08
CA PRO A 176 -23.41 -16.76 -12.40
C PRO A 176 -24.67 -16.53 -13.25
N GLY A 177 -24.49 -16.15 -14.52
CA GLY A 177 -25.60 -15.83 -15.43
C GLY A 177 -26.44 -14.61 -14.99
N GLY A 178 -25.95 -13.79 -14.07
CA GLY A 178 -26.67 -12.61 -13.58
C GLY A 178 -27.68 -12.89 -12.47
N GLN A 179 -27.73 -14.11 -11.91
CA GLN A 179 -28.61 -14.46 -10.79
C GLN A 179 -27.79 -14.85 -9.55
N TRP A 180 -28.20 -14.35 -8.38
CA TRP A 180 -27.54 -14.66 -7.12
C TRP A 180 -27.75 -16.13 -6.71
N ASN A 181 -26.70 -16.75 -6.18
CA ASN A 181 -26.76 -18.09 -5.60
C ASN A 181 -26.79 -18.04 -4.05
N GLN A 182 -26.76 -19.21 -3.41
CA GLN A 182 -26.77 -19.33 -1.94
C GLN A 182 -25.37 -19.27 -1.30
N ALA A 183 -24.31 -19.06 -2.08
CA ALA A 183 -22.97 -18.93 -1.54
C ALA A 183 -22.79 -17.55 -0.88
N ARG A 184 -21.88 -17.48 0.10
CA ARG A 184 -21.51 -16.24 0.78
C ARG A 184 -20.00 -16.07 0.70
N VAL A 185 -19.58 -14.86 0.38
CA VAL A 185 -18.18 -14.44 0.49
C VAL A 185 -18.10 -13.47 1.66
N ILE A 186 -17.12 -13.69 2.53
CA ILE A 186 -16.77 -12.77 3.60
C ILE A 186 -15.44 -12.13 3.19
N ILE A 187 -15.43 -10.81 3.09
CA ILE A 187 -14.24 -10.03 2.78
C ILE A 187 -13.75 -9.45 4.09
N PHE A 188 -12.49 -9.71 4.40
CA PHE A 188 -11.78 -9.03 5.48
C PHE A 188 -11.01 -7.90 4.81
N THR A 189 -11.40 -6.68 5.12
CA THR A 189 -10.53 -5.51 4.94
C THR A 189 -9.74 -5.38 6.24
N GLU A 190 -8.48 -4.95 6.13
CA GLU A 190 -7.72 -4.49 7.29
C GLU A 190 -8.42 -3.27 7.89
#